data_AF-A0AA89B233-F1
#
_entry.id   AF-A0AA89B233-F1
#
_cell.length_a   1.000
_cell.length_b   1.000
_cell.length_c   1.000
_cell.angle_alpha   90.00
_cell.angle_beta   90.00
_cell.angle_gamma   90.00
#
_symmetry.space_group_name_H-M   'P 1'
#
loop_
_entity.id
_entity.type
_entity.pdbx_description
1 polymer ?
#
loop_
_entity_poly.entity_id
_entity_poly.type
_entity_poly.pdbx_seq_one_letter_code
_entity_poly.pdbx_strand_id
1 'polypeptide(L)'
;MTPVNWQTPLENRYKINFDAARFTRECAIGIGVVVRGLSKKIMGSLTPENAEALAASEAVLLGLECGFRNVTIEGDATNIISALL
;
A
#
# COMPACT_ATOMS: atom_id res chain seq x y z
N MET A 1 -11.70 4.61 -21.06
CA MET A 1 -10.74 4.92 -19.98
C MET A 1 -9.37 4.51 -20.50
N THR A 2 -8.44 5.44 -20.66
CA THR A 2 -7.07 5.13 -21.09
C THR A 2 -6.37 4.33 -19.98
N PRO A 3 -5.66 3.23 -20.28
CA PRO A 3 -4.90 2.50 -19.27
C PRO A 3 -3.90 3.45 -18.61
N VAL A 4 -3.87 3.48 -17.28
CA VAL A 4 -2.79 4.15 -16.56
C VAL A 4 -1.58 3.26 -16.71
N ASN A 5 -0.69 3.65 -17.63
CA ASN A 5 0.59 2.97 -17.77
C ASN A 5 1.43 3.27 -16.53
N TRP A 6 2.02 2.23 -15.96
CA TRP A 6 2.96 2.40 -14.84
C TRP A 6 4.05 3.39 -15.24
N GLN A 7 4.26 4.41 -14.42
CA GLN A 7 5.32 5.40 -14.60
C GLN A 7 6.44 5.16 -13.59
N THR A 8 7.68 5.16 -14.10
CA THR A 8 8.89 5.17 -13.29
C THR A 8 8.85 6.35 -12.31
N PRO A 9 9.19 6.16 -11.02
CA PRO A 9 9.28 7.25 -10.08
C PRO A 9 10.27 8.33 -10.55
N LEU A 10 10.03 9.59 -10.20
CA LEU A 10 11.01 10.67 -10.41
C LEU A 10 12.38 10.30 -9.81
N GLU A 11 13.45 10.85 -10.37
CA GLU A 11 14.81 10.62 -9.86
C GLU A 11 14.89 10.87 -8.35
N ASN A 12 15.57 9.99 -7.63
CA ASN A 12 15.70 10.01 -6.17
C ASN A 12 14.38 9.89 -5.37
N ARG A 13 13.30 9.38 -6.00
CA ARG A 13 12.06 9.00 -5.31
C ARG A 13 11.84 7.49 -5.33
N TYR A 14 11.29 6.97 -4.24
CA TYR A 14 10.85 5.58 -4.15
C TYR A 14 9.33 5.54 -4.23
N LYS A 15 8.78 4.67 -5.07
CA LYS A 15 7.34 4.41 -5.08
C LYS A 15 7.03 3.18 -4.24
N ILE A 16 6.06 3.33 -3.34
CA ILE A 16 5.53 2.28 -2.48
C ILE A 16 4.07 2.11 -2.86
N ASN A 17 3.72 0.97 -3.41
CA ASN A 17 2.31 0.66 -3.70
C ASN A 17 1.75 -0.16 -2.54
N PHE A 18 0.51 0.11 -2.15
CA PHE A 18 -0.23 -0.71 -1.18
C PHE A 18 -1.58 -1.16 -1.74
N ASP A 19 -2.03 -2.33 -1.30
CA ASP A 19 -3.34 -2.91 -1.62
C ASP A 19 -3.75 -3.86 -0.48
N ALA A 20 -5.06 -4.04 -0.27
CA ALA A 20 -5.60 -5.00 0.68
C ALA A 20 -6.60 -5.98 0.01
N ALA A 21 -6.26 -7.27 0.04
CA ALA A 21 -7.14 -8.33 -0.45
C ALA A 21 -7.91 -9.00 0.69
N ARG A 22 -9.23 -9.15 0.56
CA ARG A 22 -10.06 -9.91 1.51
C ARG A 22 -10.27 -11.35 1.05
N PHE A 23 -9.90 -12.30 1.89
CA PHE A 23 -10.04 -13.74 1.70
C PHE A 23 -11.23 -14.25 2.52
N THR A 24 -12.41 -14.27 1.90
CA THR A 24 -13.68 -14.50 2.60
C THR A 24 -13.87 -15.92 3.12
N ARG A 25 -13.29 -16.92 2.46
CA ARG A 25 -13.42 -18.33 2.87
C ARG A 25 -12.55 -18.62 4.10
N GLU A 26 -11.46 -17.88 4.22
CA GLU A 26 -10.44 -18.01 5.25
C GLU A 26 -10.65 -17.03 6.41
N CYS A 27 -11.68 -16.17 6.35
CA CYS A 27 -11.90 -15.05 7.27
C CYS A 27 -10.61 -14.22 7.49
N ALA A 28 -9.87 -14.00 6.40
CA ALA A 28 -8.55 -13.41 6.43
C ALA A 28 -8.45 -12.23 5.47
N ILE A 29 -7.38 -11.46 5.64
CA ILE A 29 -7.00 -10.34 4.80
C ILE A 29 -5.55 -10.53 4.43
N GLY A 30 -5.14 -10.10 3.24
CA GLY A 30 -3.74 -9.95 2.88
C GLY A 30 -3.47 -8.48 2.60
N ILE A 31 -2.45 -7.95 3.23
CA ILE A 31 -1.89 -6.65 2.86
C ILE A 31 -0.74 -6.91 1.89
N GLY A 32 -0.63 -6.10 0.84
CA GLY A 32 0.48 -6.12 -0.08
C GLY A 32 1.10 -4.73 -0.16
N VAL A 33 2.27 -4.55 0.42
CA VAL A 33 3.09 -3.33 0.24
C VAL A 33 4.26 -3.70 -0.66
N VAL A 34 4.49 -3.01 -1.78
CA VAL A 34 5.59 -3.34 -2.70
C VAL A 34 6.54 -2.15 -2.88
N VAL A 35 7.81 -2.36 -2.49
CA VAL A 35 8.94 -1.50 -2.86
C VAL A 35 10.06 -2.36 -3.41
N ARG A 36 10.38 -2.26 -4.71
CA ARG A 36 11.50 -2.98 -5.37
C ARG A 36 11.69 -4.45 -4.88
N GLY A 37 10.60 -5.20 -4.75
CA GLY A 37 10.62 -6.62 -4.34
C GLY A 37 10.49 -6.92 -2.84
N LEU A 38 10.37 -5.91 -1.97
CA LEU A 38 10.00 -6.09 -0.57
C LEU A 38 8.48 -6.15 -0.44
N SER A 39 7.96 -7.20 0.22
CA SER A 39 6.53 -7.38 0.48
C SER A 39 6.24 -7.72 1.94
N LYS A 40 5.25 -7.05 2.54
CA LYS A 40 4.71 -7.38 3.88
C LYS A 40 3.26 -7.86 3.73
N LYS A 41 2.96 -9.04 4.27
CA LYS A 41 1.60 -9.62 4.33
C LYS A 41 1.15 -9.78 5.76
N ILE A 42 -0.01 -9.20 6.09
CA ILE A 42 -0.66 -9.29 7.40
C ILE A 42 -1.98 -10.02 7.24
N MET A 43 -2.25 -10.98 8.12
CA MET A 43 -3.51 -11.74 8.17
C MET A 43 -4.38 -11.27 9.33
N GLY A 44 -5.67 -11.04 9.09
CA GLY A 44 -6.62 -10.67 10.13
C GLY A 44 -8.07 -10.54 9.62
N SER A 45 -9.00 -10.29 10.52
CA SER A 45 -10.41 -10.03 10.21
C SER A 45 -10.72 -8.54 10.40
N LEU A 46 -10.51 -7.75 9.36
CA LEU A 46 -10.84 -6.32 9.29
C LEU A 46 -11.97 -6.10 8.25
N THR A 47 -12.59 -4.92 8.27
CA THR A 47 -13.37 -4.46 7.13
C THR A 47 -12.42 -4.13 5.96
N PRO A 48 -12.87 -4.18 4.69
CA PRO A 48 -12.04 -3.77 3.56
C PRO A 48 -11.41 -2.39 3.74
N GLU A 49 -12.18 -1.42 4.25
CA GLU A 49 -11.69 -0.06 4.50
C GLU A 49 -10.58 -0.01 5.57
N ASN A 50 -10.75 -0.75 6.68
CA ASN A 50 -9.71 -0.85 7.71
C ASN A 50 -8.47 -1.63 7.21
N ALA A 51 -8.66 -2.57 6.28
CA ALA A 51 -7.60 -3.31 5.64
C ALA A 51 -6.72 -2.40 4.77
N GLU A 52 -7.36 -1.55 3.96
CA GLU A 52 -6.69 -0.52 3.15
C GLU A 52 -5.99 0.51 4.01
N ALA A 53 -6.62 0.98 5.10
CA ALA A 53 -6.00 1.88 6.06
C ALA A 53 -4.73 1.27 6.70
N LEU A 54 -4.79 -0.02 7.06
CA LEU A 54 -3.64 -0.73 7.58
C LEU A 54 -2.56 -0.92 6.50
N ALA A 55 -2.94 -1.22 5.25
CA ALA A 55 -2.01 -1.34 4.13
C ALA A 55 -1.26 -0.03 3.85
N ALA A 56 -1.98 1.11 3.87
CA ALA A 56 -1.40 2.43 3.73
C ALA A 56 -0.42 2.76 4.87
N SER A 57 -0.79 2.47 6.12
CA SER A 57 0.08 2.66 7.29
C SER A 57 1.36 1.83 7.19
N GLU A 58 1.22 0.56 6.80
CA GLU A 58 2.35 -0.35 6.63
C GLU A 58 3.28 0.07 5.47
N ALA A 59 2.74 0.71 4.44
CA ALA A 59 3.53 1.31 3.37
C ALA A 59 4.40 2.47 3.85
N VAL A 60 3.86 3.34 4.72
CA VAL A 60 4.63 4.41 5.36
C VAL A 60 5.74 3.84 6.23
N LEU A 61 5.40 2.89 7.11
CA LEU A 61 6.36 2.26 8.03
C LEU A 61 7.49 1.56 7.28
N LEU A 62 7.17 0.79 6.23
CA LEU A 62 8.19 0.14 5.41
C LEU A 62 9.13 1.16 4.76
N GLY A 63 8.60 2.28 4.28
CA GLY A 63 9.42 3.37 3.73
C GLY A 63 10.41 3.93 4.75
N LEU A 64 9.95 4.12 6.00
CA LEU A 64 10.78 4.58 7.11
C LEU A 64 11.84 3.55 7.51
N GLU A 65 11.48 2.28 7.63
CA GLU A 65 12.40 1.17 7.97
C GLU A 65 13.51 1.00 6.92
N CYS A 66 13.18 1.23 5.64
CA CYS A 66 14.16 1.21 4.56
C CYS A 66 15.03 2.47 4.49
N GLY A 67 14.80 3.47 5.35
CA GLY A 67 15.51 4.74 5.35
C GLY A 67 15.18 5.66 4.18
N PHE A 68 14.06 5.44 3.49
CA PHE A 68 13.64 6.29 2.38
C PHE A 68 13.12 7.63 2.88
N ARG A 69 13.74 8.70 2.40
CA ARG A 69 13.37 10.08 2.78
C ARG A 69 12.45 10.78 1.78
N ASN A 70 12.33 10.24 0.57
CA ASN A 70 11.51 10.82 -0.49
C ASN A 70 10.72 9.70 -1.16
N VAL A 71 9.51 9.47 -0.65
CA VAL A 71 8.63 8.39 -1.10
C VAL A 71 7.37 8.94 -1.76
N THR A 72 6.82 8.19 -2.70
CA THR A 72 5.46 8.35 -3.22
C THR A 72 4.70 7.09 -2.82
N ILE A 73 3.65 7.26 -2.02
CA ILE A 73 2.79 6.16 -1.58
C ILE A 73 1.55 6.19 -2.46
N GLU A 74 1.21 5.06 -3.06
CA GLU A 74 0.14 4.92 -4.05
C GLU A 74 -0.74 3.71 -3.70
N GLY A 75 -2.06 3.87 -3.83
CA GLY A 75 -3.07 2.83 -3.62
C GLY A 75 -4.38 3.28 -4.28
N ASP A 76 -5.35 2.37 -4.43
CA ASP A 76 -6.65 2.66 -5.04
C ASP A 76 -7.72 3.12 -4.02
N ALA A 77 -7.40 3.03 -2.72
CA ALA A 77 -8.22 3.50 -1.60
C ALA A 77 -8.21 5.05 -1.44
N THR A 78 -8.90 5.75 -2.36
CA THR A 78 -8.93 7.23 -2.41
C THR A 78 -9.42 7.87 -1.11
N ASN A 79 -10.41 7.27 -0.44
CA ASN A 79 -10.92 7.72 0.87
C ASN A 79 -9.84 7.68 1.96
N ILE A 80 -9.07 6.60 2.00
CA ILE A 80 -7.97 6.41 2.96
C ILE A 80 -6.84 7.39 2.67
N ILE A 81 -6.44 7.53 1.40
CA ILE A 81 -5.40 8.49 0.99
C ILE A 81 -5.82 9.91 1.37
N SER A 82 -7.08 10.27 1.13
CA SER A 82 -7.61 11.60 1.46
C SER A 82 -7.66 11.87 2.97
N ALA A 83 -7.83 10.84 3.81
CA ALA A 83 -7.83 10.99 5.26
C ALA A 83 -6.43 11.11 5.87
N LEU A 84 -5.39 10.75 5.13
CA LEU A 84 -3.98 10.82 5.54
C LEU A 84 -3.27 12.11 5.11
N LEU A 85 -3.86 12.87 4.19
CA LEU A 85 -3.39 14.17 3.70
C LEU A 85 -3.95 15.32 4.54
#